data_AF-A0AAX6FPN5-F1
#
_entry.id   AF-A0AAX6FPN5-F1
#
_cell.length_a   1.000
_cell.length_b   1.000
_cell.length_c   1.000
_cell.angle_alpha   90.00
_cell.angle_beta   90.00
_cell.angle_gamma   90.00
#
_symmetry.space_group_name_H-M   'P 1'
#
loop_
_entity.id
_entity.type
_entity.pdbx_description
1 polymer ?
#
loop_
_entity_poly.entity_id
_entity_poly.type
_entity_poly.pdbx_seq_one_letter_code
_entity_poly.pdbx_strand_id
1 'polypeptide(L)'
;MASMSLFPRIPSRPIPNQPPVPRRNSHSDGFSVGGRRSLAIPILLLHFPFALPNRADAANPFDKYVKRKKLEPLEAYVPAVLLSQAQFKDLEKYLDVDQPKYDVTRSLLRSGPAASLRVNIRAVAQYATDDGNGKAASDAVDQCLRALEDLDSLLLRATRRDPAASVGSMKSKISIAVGALDSLLQTVPSLVLDKGKAIADAYGNSSYEEEDSKPGELDPDLKKLEAIL
;
A
#
# COMPACT_ATOMS: atom_id res chain seq x y z
N MET A 1 -35.97 -0.32 -64.13
CA MET A 1 -34.59 -0.81 -63.89
C MET A 1 -34.49 -1.21 -62.43
N ALA A 2 -34.59 -2.51 -62.17
CA ALA A 2 -34.50 -3.10 -60.84
C ALA A 2 -33.06 -3.59 -60.62
N SER A 3 -32.49 -3.33 -59.45
CA SER A 3 -31.28 -4.02 -58.99
C SER A 3 -31.40 -4.28 -57.49
N MET A 4 -31.86 -5.49 -57.17
CA MET A 4 -31.71 -6.15 -55.88
C MET A 4 -30.59 -7.18 -56.03
N SER A 5 -29.60 -7.14 -55.16
CA SER A 5 -28.69 -8.26 -54.83
C SER A 5 -27.80 -7.84 -53.67
N LEU A 6 -27.30 -8.68 -52.77
CA LEU A 6 -27.68 -9.99 -52.25
C LEU A 6 -26.74 -10.15 -51.04
N PHE A 7 -27.22 -10.13 -49.80
CA PHE A 7 -26.38 -10.41 -48.63
C PHE A 7 -26.22 -11.93 -48.46
N PRO A 8 -25.00 -12.48 -48.33
CA PRO A 8 -24.83 -13.89 -48.05
C PRO A 8 -25.15 -14.22 -46.58
N ARG A 9 -25.95 -15.27 -46.40
CA ARG A 9 -26.41 -15.85 -45.12
C ARG A 9 -25.31 -16.76 -44.57
N ILE A 10 -24.79 -16.45 -43.38
CA ILE A 10 -23.80 -17.27 -42.66
C ILE A 10 -24.50 -18.52 -42.09
N PRO A 11 -23.97 -19.74 -42.27
CA PRO A 11 -24.52 -20.94 -41.66
C PRO A 11 -24.12 -21.07 -40.18
N SER A 12 -25.09 -21.29 -39.31
CA SER A 12 -24.94 -21.58 -37.88
C SER A 12 -24.25 -22.92 -37.66
N ARG A 13 -23.17 -22.94 -36.87
CA ARG A 13 -22.50 -24.18 -36.44
C ARG A 13 -23.31 -24.90 -35.34
N PRO A 14 -23.39 -26.23 -35.34
CA PRO A 14 -24.00 -27.00 -34.25
C PRO A 14 -23.11 -27.04 -33.00
N ILE A 15 -23.73 -26.90 -31.84
CA ILE A 15 -23.12 -26.99 -30.51
C ILE A 15 -22.88 -28.47 -30.18
N PRO A 16 -21.66 -28.89 -29.79
CA PRO A 16 -21.44 -30.25 -29.31
C PRO A 16 -21.90 -30.42 -27.85
N ASN A 17 -22.59 -31.54 -27.63
CA ASN A 17 -23.24 -31.99 -26.39
C ASN A 17 -22.36 -31.90 -25.13
N GLN A 18 -22.86 -31.27 -24.08
CA GLN A 18 -22.35 -31.42 -22.71
C GLN A 18 -22.82 -32.77 -22.11
N PRO A 19 -21.96 -33.52 -21.40
CA PRO A 19 -22.37 -34.71 -20.66
C PRO A 19 -23.14 -34.35 -19.37
N PRO A 20 -24.03 -35.25 -18.89
CA PRO A 20 -25.00 -34.93 -17.85
C PRO A 20 -24.39 -34.83 -16.44
N VAL A 21 -24.96 -33.93 -15.64
CA VAL A 21 -24.73 -33.77 -14.21
C VAL A 21 -25.38 -34.94 -13.44
N PRO A 22 -24.67 -35.66 -12.55
CA PRO A 22 -25.31 -36.67 -11.72
C PRO A 22 -25.98 -36.04 -10.50
N ARG A 23 -27.26 -36.37 -10.31
CA ARG A 23 -28.12 -35.97 -9.19
C ARG A 23 -28.31 -37.17 -8.25
N ARG A 24 -27.91 -36.98 -6.98
CA ARG A 24 -28.47 -37.50 -5.70
C ARG A 24 -28.91 -38.98 -5.62
N ASN A 25 -28.40 -39.72 -4.62
CA ASN A 25 -29.18 -40.10 -3.43
C ASN A 25 -28.42 -40.94 -2.40
N SER A 26 -28.85 -40.73 -1.17
CA SER A 26 -28.63 -41.40 0.10
C SER A 26 -29.08 -42.85 0.14
N HIS A 27 -28.42 -43.64 0.99
CA HIS A 27 -28.85 -44.79 1.82
C HIS A 27 -27.56 -45.52 2.23
N SER A 28 -27.36 -46.18 3.36
CA SER A 28 -27.89 -46.22 4.74
C SER A 28 -27.15 -47.38 5.40
N ASP A 29 -26.90 -47.28 6.70
CA ASP A 29 -26.73 -48.38 7.66
C ASP A 29 -25.46 -49.25 7.67
N GLY A 30 -24.91 -49.35 8.88
CA GLY A 30 -23.82 -50.24 9.27
C GLY A 30 -23.46 -50.07 10.74
N PHE A 31 -24.37 -50.51 11.62
CA PHE A 31 -24.25 -50.60 13.07
C PHE A 31 -22.94 -51.27 13.55
N SER A 32 -22.38 -50.76 14.67
CA SER A 32 -21.72 -51.62 15.65
C SER A 32 -22.01 -51.12 17.07
N VAL A 33 -22.29 -52.09 17.93
CA VAL A 33 -22.99 -52.00 19.23
C VAL A 33 -21.99 -52.02 20.39
N GLY A 34 -22.33 -51.29 21.46
CA GLY A 34 -21.90 -51.56 22.83
C GLY A 34 -21.33 -50.31 23.52
N GLY A 35 -21.71 -49.89 24.71
CA GLY A 35 -22.60 -50.42 25.73
C GLY A 35 -22.53 -49.49 26.95
N ARG A 36 -23.70 -49.00 27.38
CA ARG A 36 -24.13 -48.46 28.68
C ARG A 36 -23.04 -48.06 29.70
N ARG A 37 -23.08 -46.78 30.13
CA ARG A 37 -23.23 -46.34 31.54
C ARG A 37 -23.39 -44.82 31.62
N SER A 38 -24.60 -44.39 32.03
CA SER A 38 -24.92 -43.02 32.44
C SER A 38 -24.24 -42.69 33.76
N LEU A 39 -23.67 -41.48 33.85
CA LEU A 39 -23.51 -40.75 35.10
C LEU A 39 -23.99 -39.32 34.84
N ALA A 40 -25.08 -38.97 35.52
CA ALA A 40 -25.67 -37.63 35.51
C ALA A 40 -24.77 -36.68 36.33
N ILE A 41 -24.44 -35.52 35.75
CA ILE A 41 -23.79 -34.42 36.47
C ILE A 41 -24.88 -33.36 36.70
N PRO A 42 -25.23 -33.01 37.95
CA PRO A 42 -26.25 -32.02 38.21
C PRO A 42 -25.77 -30.61 37.81
N ILE A 43 -26.62 -29.91 37.07
CA ILE A 43 -26.47 -28.49 36.73
C ILE A 43 -26.77 -27.67 38.00
N LEU A 44 -25.74 -27.15 38.64
CA LEU A 44 -25.88 -26.16 39.71
C LEU A 44 -26.02 -24.78 39.07
N LEU A 45 -27.25 -24.25 39.09
CA LEU A 45 -27.60 -22.93 38.56
C LEU A 45 -27.15 -21.84 39.55
N LEU A 46 -25.90 -21.36 39.43
CA LEU A 46 -25.41 -20.20 40.18
C LEU A 46 -25.92 -18.91 39.50
N HIS A 47 -26.88 -18.26 40.16
CA HIS A 47 -27.26 -16.87 39.88
C HIS A 47 -26.17 -15.94 40.43
N PHE A 48 -25.41 -15.28 39.55
CA PHE A 48 -24.58 -14.13 39.89
C PHE A 48 -24.99 -12.94 39.02
N PRO A 49 -25.38 -11.79 39.60
CA PRO A 49 -25.64 -10.59 38.82
C PRO A 49 -24.31 -10.04 38.30
N PHE A 50 -24.18 -9.97 36.98
CA PHE A 50 -23.10 -9.23 36.31
C PHE A 50 -23.27 -7.74 36.62
N ALA A 51 -22.57 -7.25 37.64
CA ALA A 51 -22.16 -5.86 37.66
C ALA A 51 -21.05 -5.72 36.61
N LEU A 52 -21.32 -5.00 35.52
CA LEU A 52 -20.26 -4.50 34.63
C LEU A 52 -19.64 -3.26 35.29
N PRO A 53 -18.36 -3.28 35.69
CA PRO A 53 -17.59 -2.06 35.67
C PRO A 53 -17.15 -1.81 34.22
N ASN A 54 -17.43 -0.58 33.78
CA ASN A 54 -16.87 0.03 32.59
C ASN A 54 -15.35 -0.14 32.52
N ARG A 55 -14.86 -0.14 31.27
CA ARG A 55 -13.47 0.09 30.85
C ARG A 55 -12.55 -1.13 30.90
N ALA A 56 -12.72 -2.00 29.90
CA ALA A 56 -11.63 -2.86 29.46
C ALA A 56 -10.74 -2.07 28.49
N ASP A 57 -9.72 -1.39 29.01
CA ASP A 57 -8.48 -1.24 28.25
C ASP A 57 -7.91 -2.65 28.11
N ALA A 58 -8.23 -3.31 26.99
CA ALA A 58 -7.75 -4.65 26.69
C ALA A 58 -6.25 -4.58 26.37
N ALA A 59 -5.43 -4.46 27.41
CA ALA A 59 -4.00 -4.67 27.31
C ALA A 59 -3.74 -6.12 26.87
N ASN A 60 -3.01 -6.29 25.78
CA ASN A 60 -2.68 -7.59 25.21
C ASN A 60 -1.84 -8.40 26.24
N PRO A 61 -2.24 -9.62 26.65
CA PRO A 61 -1.52 -10.41 27.68
C PRO A 61 -0.08 -10.78 27.29
N PHE A 62 0.28 -10.64 26.02
CA PHE A 62 1.65 -10.86 25.53
C PHE A 62 2.56 -9.63 25.64
N ASP A 63 2.03 -8.47 26.02
CA ASP A 63 2.79 -7.21 26.05
C ASP A 63 3.94 -7.22 27.07
N LYS A 64 3.82 -8.08 28.10
CA LYS A 64 4.87 -8.31 29.10
C LYS A 64 6.05 -9.15 28.57
N TYR A 65 5.85 -9.91 27.50
CA TYR A 65 6.82 -10.90 27.00
C TYR A 65 7.36 -10.59 25.60
N VAL A 66 6.71 -9.67 24.87
CA VAL A 66 7.24 -9.15 23.60
C VAL A 66 8.00 -7.86 23.89
N LYS A 67 9.33 -7.94 23.89
CA LYS A 67 10.19 -6.76 23.96
C LYS A 67 10.00 -5.97 22.66
N ARG A 68 9.06 -5.02 22.65
CA ARG A 68 8.81 -4.18 21.46
C ARG A 68 10.13 -3.47 21.12
N LYS A 69 10.61 -3.63 19.89
CA LYS A 69 11.70 -2.81 19.38
C LYS A 69 11.23 -1.36 19.48
N LYS A 70 11.93 -0.54 20.28
CA LYS A 70 11.60 0.88 20.38
C LYS A 70 11.77 1.49 18.99
N LEU A 71 10.77 2.25 18.56
CA LEU A 71 10.89 3.07 17.37
C LEU A 71 12.00 4.11 17.59
N GLU A 72 12.63 4.52 16.49
CA GLU A 72 13.46 5.72 16.50
C GLU A 72 12.58 6.94 16.81
N PRO A 73 13.13 8.07 17.27
CA PRO A 73 12.37 9.29 17.48
C PRO A 73 11.56 9.68 16.23
N LEU A 74 10.38 10.31 16.43
CA LEU A 74 9.49 10.69 15.33
C LEU A 74 10.20 11.54 14.25
N GLU A 75 11.14 12.38 14.69
CA GLU A 75 12.01 13.22 13.85
C GLU A 75 12.78 12.41 12.79
N ALA A 76 13.08 11.13 13.04
CA ALA A 76 13.80 10.28 12.08
C ALA A 76 12.92 9.86 10.89
N TYR A 77 11.60 9.85 11.05
CA TYR A 77 10.67 9.34 10.03
C TYR A 77 10.04 10.44 9.18
N VAL A 78 9.77 11.60 9.77
CA VAL A 78 9.06 12.70 9.09
C VAL A 78 9.77 13.20 7.82
N PRO A 79 11.09 13.43 7.79
CA PRO A 79 11.78 13.82 6.55
C PRO A 79 11.61 12.81 5.42
N ALA A 80 11.68 11.52 5.72
CA ALA A 80 11.53 10.47 4.71
C ALA A 80 10.11 10.43 4.11
N VAL A 81 9.09 10.71 4.93
CA VAL A 81 7.69 10.84 4.46
C VAL A 81 7.54 12.06 3.55
N LEU A 82 8.11 13.21 3.92
CA LEU A 82 8.09 14.44 3.12
C LEU A 82 8.80 14.26 1.78
N LEU A 83 9.98 13.63 1.78
CA LEU A 83 10.73 13.33 0.55
C LEU A 83 9.96 12.37 -0.37
N SER A 84 9.27 11.37 0.21
CA SER A 84 8.42 10.47 -0.58
C SER A 84 7.22 11.20 -1.19
N GLN A 85 6.63 12.15 -0.44
CA GLN A 85 5.55 12.98 -0.97
C GLN A 85 6.03 13.85 -2.14
N ALA A 86 7.21 14.48 -2.02
CA ALA A 86 7.82 15.25 -3.11
C ALA A 86 8.07 14.35 -4.34
N GLN A 87 8.65 13.16 -4.13
CA GLN A 87 8.86 12.18 -5.17
C GLN A 87 7.56 11.81 -5.90
N PHE A 88 6.44 11.62 -5.18
CA PHE A 88 5.15 11.31 -5.78
C PHE A 88 4.57 12.46 -6.59
N LYS A 89 4.71 13.71 -6.13
CA LYS A 89 4.34 14.90 -6.90
C LYS A 89 5.12 14.98 -8.21
N ASP A 90 6.40 14.60 -8.18
CA ASP A 90 7.25 14.58 -9.38
C ASP A 90 6.90 13.46 -10.37
N LEU A 91 6.24 12.38 -9.95
CA LEU A 91 5.82 11.31 -10.85
C LEU A 91 4.87 11.79 -11.95
N GLU A 92 4.06 12.82 -11.67
CA GLU A 92 3.15 13.40 -12.64
C GLU A 92 3.87 13.95 -13.87
N LYS A 93 5.12 14.40 -13.72
CA LYS A 93 5.98 14.90 -14.80
C LYS A 93 6.32 13.82 -15.84
N TYR A 94 6.28 12.55 -15.45
CA TYR A 94 6.56 11.39 -16.31
C TYR A 94 5.29 10.80 -16.94
N LEU A 95 4.12 11.28 -16.51
CA LEU A 95 2.81 10.88 -17.01
C LEU A 95 2.26 11.95 -17.96
N ASP A 96 3.06 12.31 -18.95
CA ASP A 96 2.61 13.12 -20.08
C ASP A 96 1.58 12.34 -20.90
N VAL A 97 0.58 13.02 -21.45
CA VAL A 97 -0.52 12.40 -22.20
C VAL A 97 -0.01 11.87 -23.55
N ASP A 98 0.94 12.58 -24.17
CA ASP A 98 1.43 12.25 -25.51
C ASP A 98 2.49 11.13 -25.49
N GLN A 99 3.36 11.12 -24.47
CA GLN A 99 4.41 10.11 -24.34
C GLN A 99 4.70 9.73 -22.87
N PRO A 100 3.78 8.98 -22.23
CA PRO A 100 3.96 8.58 -20.84
C PRO A 100 5.07 7.54 -20.66
N LYS A 101 5.92 7.73 -19.64
CA LYS A 101 7.06 6.87 -19.30
C LYS A 101 6.72 5.91 -18.16
N TYR A 102 5.80 4.98 -18.42
CA TYR A 102 5.20 4.12 -17.38
C TYR A 102 6.22 3.27 -16.60
N ASP A 103 7.21 2.72 -17.29
CA ASP A 103 8.28 1.91 -16.70
C ASP A 103 9.18 2.74 -15.77
N VAL A 104 9.54 3.96 -16.17
CA VAL A 104 10.30 4.91 -15.35
C VAL A 104 9.49 5.30 -14.12
N THR A 105 8.23 5.70 -14.27
CA THR A 105 7.34 6.03 -13.15
C THR A 105 7.23 4.86 -12.17
N ARG A 106 7.10 3.64 -12.70
CA ARG A 106 6.99 2.41 -11.89
C ARG A 106 8.28 2.03 -11.17
N SER A 107 9.43 2.31 -11.77
CA SER A 107 10.74 2.16 -11.14
C SER A 107 10.89 3.15 -9.99
N LEU A 108 10.55 4.43 -10.23
CA LEU A 108 10.63 5.49 -9.22
C LEU A 108 9.76 5.18 -7.99
N LEU A 109 8.55 4.63 -8.17
CA LEU A 109 7.70 4.18 -7.05
C LEU A 109 8.34 3.12 -6.13
N ARG A 110 9.40 2.45 -6.58
CA ARG A 110 10.11 1.40 -5.83
C ARG A 110 11.51 1.78 -5.37
N SER A 111 11.97 2.99 -5.70
CA SER A 111 13.34 3.44 -5.41
C SER A 111 13.33 4.76 -4.63
N GLY A 112 14.49 5.15 -4.13
CA GLY A 112 14.63 6.41 -3.40
C GLY A 112 13.80 6.44 -2.10
N PRO A 113 13.27 7.61 -1.70
CA PRO A 113 12.44 7.75 -0.51
C PRO A 113 11.26 6.77 -0.45
N ALA A 114 10.57 6.57 -1.58
CA ALA A 114 9.41 5.69 -1.70
C ALA A 114 9.69 4.23 -1.29
N ALA A 115 10.91 3.74 -1.50
CA ALA A 115 11.30 2.37 -1.15
C ALA A 115 11.15 2.06 0.35
N SER A 116 11.33 3.07 1.20
CA SER A 116 11.25 2.94 2.66
C SER A 116 9.90 3.43 3.23
N LEU A 117 9.05 4.02 2.39
CA LEU A 117 7.84 4.73 2.80
C LEU A 117 6.95 3.93 3.77
N ARG A 118 6.68 2.66 3.44
CA ARG A 118 5.78 1.80 4.22
C ARG A 118 6.20 1.68 5.68
N VAL A 119 7.51 1.61 5.95
CA VAL A 119 8.03 1.53 7.32
C VAL A 119 7.89 2.89 8.01
N ASN A 120 8.24 3.97 7.31
CA ASN A 120 8.20 5.33 7.85
C ASN A 120 6.76 5.76 8.20
N ILE A 121 5.79 5.59 7.31
CA ILE A 121 4.40 6.03 7.56
C ILE A 121 3.73 5.23 8.68
N ARG A 122 4.10 3.96 8.86
CA ARG A 122 3.61 3.13 9.97
C ARG A 122 4.21 3.57 11.29
N ALA A 123 5.47 3.96 11.31
CA ALA A 123 6.09 4.54 12.51
C ALA A 123 5.40 5.86 12.89
N VAL A 124 5.17 6.76 11.92
CA VAL A 124 4.41 8.00 12.16
C VAL A 124 3.00 7.71 12.69
N ALA A 125 2.28 6.74 12.10
CA ALA A 125 0.95 6.38 12.57
C ALA A 125 0.94 5.76 13.98
N GLN A 126 2.02 5.05 14.38
CA GLN A 126 2.16 4.55 15.74
C GLN A 126 2.30 5.70 16.74
N TYR A 127 3.14 6.71 16.44
CA TYR A 127 3.24 7.91 17.26
C TYR A 127 1.90 8.66 17.37
N ALA A 128 1.21 8.82 16.24
CA ALA A 128 -0.12 9.43 16.23
C ALA A 128 -1.15 8.63 17.05
N THR A 129 -1.00 7.31 17.15
CA THR A 129 -1.85 6.46 18.00
C THR A 129 -1.63 6.75 19.48
N ASP A 130 -0.36 6.92 19.88
CA ASP A 130 0.00 7.25 21.25
C ASP A 130 -0.51 8.66 21.65
N ASP A 131 -0.65 9.57 20.67
CA ASP A 131 -1.22 10.92 20.83
C ASP A 131 -2.75 11.00 20.65
N GLY A 132 -3.45 9.86 20.51
CA GLY A 132 -4.92 9.80 20.40
C GLY A 132 -5.50 10.01 19.00
N ASN A 133 -4.66 10.17 17.98
CA ASN A 133 -5.03 10.33 16.57
C ASN A 133 -4.95 9.01 15.75
N GLY A 134 -4.89 7.86 16.42
CA GLY A 134 -4.56 6.58 15.80
C GLY A 134 -5.47 6.17 14.65
N LYS A 135 -6.78 6.39 14.75
CA LYS A 135 -7.73 6.05 13.68
C LYS A 135 -7.49 6.88 12.41
N ALA A 136 -7.37 8.19 12.55
CA ALA A 136 -7.13 9.07 11.41
C ALA A 136 -5.80 8.72 10.73
N ALA A 137 -4.75 8.45 11.53
CA ALA A 137 -3.45 8.06 11.01
C ALA A 137 -3.48 6.68 10.31
N SER A 138 -4.16 5.68 10.88
CA SER A 138 -4.29 4.36 10.25
C SER A 138 -5.09 4.41 8.95
N ASP A 139 -6.18 5.19 8.92
CA ASP A 139 -7.01 5.36 7.72
C ASP A 139 -6.21 6.04 6.60
N ALA A 140 -5.41 7.06 6.94
CA ALA A 140 -4.50 7.73 6.01
C ALA A 140 -3.42 6.77 5.46
N VAL A 141 -2.81 5.95 6.31
CA VAL A 141 -1.83 4.93 5.87
C VAL A 141 -2.47 3.91 4.92
N ASP A 142 -3.64 3.40 5.25
CA ASP A 142 -4.37 2.44 4.43
C ASP A 142 -4.76 3.04 3.08
N GLN A 143 -5.26 4.27 3.06
CA GLN A 143 -5.60 4.98 1.83
C GLN A 143 -4.38 5.21 0.95
N CYS A 144 -3.26 5.61 1.54
CA CYS A 144 -2.00 5.82 0.85
C CYS A 144 -1.51 4.51 0.20
N LEU A 145 -1.38 3.44 0.97
CA LEU A 145 -0.86 2.15 0.47
C LEU A 145 -1.76 1.55 -0.61
N ARG A 146 -3.08 1.59 -0.43
CA ARG A 146 -4.04 1.12 -1.45
C ARG A 146 -3.91 1.93 -2.74
N ALA A 147 -3.80 3.25 -2.65
CA ALA A 147 -3.63 4.10 -3.83
C ALA A 147 -2.33 3.81 -4.59
N LEU A 148 -1.23 3.54 -3.87
CA LEU A 148 0.06 3.18 -4.47
C LEU A 148 0.05 1.77 -5.10
N GLU A 149 -0.64 0.80 -4.50
CA GLU A 149 -0.85 -0.54 -5.08
C GLU A 149 -1.70 -0.48 -6.36
N ASP A 150 -2.76 0.33 -6.35
CA ASP A 150 -3.59 0.59 -7.52
C ASP A 150 -2.79 1.29 -8.63
N LEU A 151 -1.98 2.31 -8.27
CA LEU A 151 -1.11 3.01 -9.20
C LEU A 151 -0.08 2.06 -9.84
N ASP A 152 0.56 1.21 -9.04
CA ASP A 152 1.51 0.22 -9.56
C ASP A 152 0.86 -0.73 -10.57
N SER A 153 -0.35 -1.18 -10.22
CA SER A 153 -1.14 -2.07 -11.07
C SER A 153 -1.51 -1.39 -12.39
N LEU A 154 -1.93 -0.12 -12.34
CA LEU A 154 -2.21 0.69 -13.52
C LEU A 154 -0.97 0.86 -14.41
N LEU A 155 0.17 1.20 -13.82
CA LEU A 155 1.42 1.38 -14.55
C LEU A 155 1.87 0.08 -15.23
N LEU A 156 1.81 -1.05 -14.53
CA LEU A 156 2.14 -2.36 -15.11
C LEU A 156 1.21 -2.73 -16.28
N ARG A 157 -0.09 -2.47 -16.14
CA ARG A 157 -1.09 -2.71 -17.19
C ARG A 157 -0.85 -1.80 -18.40
N ALA A 158 -0.50 -0.54 -18.16
CA ALA A 158 -0.19 0.42 -19.21
C ALA A 158 1.09 0.06 -19.98
N THR A 159 2.14 -0.43 -19.31
CA THR A 159 3.32 -1.01 -19.99
C THR A 159 2.95 -2.17 -20.92
N ARG A 160 1.87 -2.90 -20.60
CA ARG A 160 1.31 -4.00 -21.42
C ARG A 160 0.28 -3.54 -22.46
N ARG A 161 0.13 -2.22 -22.66
CA ARG A 161 -0.80 -1.59 -23.62
C ARG A 161 -2.28 -1.91 -23.35
N ASP A 162 -2.65 -2.06 -22.08
CA ASP A 162 -4.05 -2.20 -21.68
C ASP A 162 -4.80 -0.85 -21.83
N PRO A 163 -5.86 -0.77 -22.67
CA PRO A 163 -6.59 0.47 -22.90
C PRO A 163 -7.38 0.97 -21.68
N ALA A 164 -7.65 0.11 -20.69
CA ALA A 164 -8.32 0.53 -19.46
C ALA A 164 -7.39 1.25 -18.47
N ALA A 165 -6.07 1.21 -18.68
CA ALA A 165 -5.09 1.89 -17.84
C ALA A 165 -4.84 3.32 -18.35
N SER A 166 -5.67 4.27 -17.91
CA SER A 166 -5.57 5.66 -18.35
C SER A 166 -4.58 6.49 -17.50
N VAL A 167 -3.93 7.47 -18.13
CA VAL A 167 -3.08 8.47 -17.45
C VAL A 167 -3.88 9.24 -16.39
N GLY A 168 -5.16 9.57 -16.68
CA GLY A 168 -6.04 10.24 -15.73
C GLY A 168 -6.26 9.44 -14.46
N SER A 169 -6.47 8.12 -14.58
CA SER A 169 -6.58 7.22 -13.43
C SER A 169 -5.28 7.18 -12.61
N MET A 170 -4.11 7.19 -13.25
CA MET A 170 -2.82 7.20 -12.57
C MET A 170 -2.60 8.50 -11.79
N LYS A 171 -2.84 9.66 -12.41
CA LYS A 171 -2.76 10.97 -11.74
C LYS A 171 -3.72 11.07 -10.56
N SER A 172 -4.94 10.55 -10.72
CA SER A 172 -5.90 10.46 -9.61
C SER A 172 -5.36 9.63 -8.44
N LYS A 173 -4.72 8.48 -8.70
CA LYS A 173 -4.10 7.67 -7.63
C LYS A 173 -2.90 8.36 -6.97
N ILE A 174 -2.09 9.11 -7.72
CA ILE A 174 -1.02 9.96 -7.16
C ILE A 174 -1.62 11.00 -6.21
N SER A 175 -2.65 11.74 -6.66
CA SER A 175 -3.33 12.75 -5.84
C SER A 175 -3.91 12.17 -4.55
N ILE A 176 -4.54 10.99 -4.62
CA ILE A 176 -5.05 10.29 -3.43
C ILE A 176 -3.91 9.92 -2.48
N ALA A 177 -2.81 9.38 -2.99
CA ALA A 177 -1.67 9.00 -2.16
C ALA A 177 -1.03 10.22 -1.48
N VAL A 178 -0.85 11.32 -2.21
CA VAL A 178 -0.29 12.58 -1.69
C VAL A 178 -1.21 13.18 -0.62
N GLY A 179 -2.52 13.26 -0.86
CA GLY A 179 -3.48 13.78 0.11
C GLY A 179 -3.59 12.89 1.36
N ALA A 180 -3.41 11.58 1.22
CA ALA A 180 -3.34 10.68 2.36
C ALA A 180 -2.06 10.94 3.20
N LEU A 181 -0.92 11.21 2.56
CA LEU A 181 0.30 11.61 3.27
C LEU A 181 0.14 12.96 3.97
N ASP A 182 -0.52 13.95 3.35
CA ASP A 182 -0.84 15.22 4.01
C ASP A 182 -1.70 15.01 5.26
N SER A 183 -2.73 14.16 5.16
CA SER A 183 -3.61 13.81 6.28
C SER A 183 -2.84 13.14 7.42
N LEU A 184 -1.87 12.28 7.09
CA LEU A 184 -1.00 11.66 8.09
C LEU A 184 -0.07 12.71 8.75
N LEU A 185 0.54 13.59 7.97
CA LEU A 185 1.45 14.62 8.49
C LEU A 185 0.76 15.65 9.38
N GLN A 186 -0.56 15.87 9.21
CA GLN A 186 -1.36 16.70 10.12
C GLN A 186 -1.43 16.12 11.55
N THR A 187 -1.15 14.83 11.74
CA THR A 187 -1.11 14.21 13.08
C THR A 187 0.21 14.45 13.80
N VAL A 188 1.23 14.94 13.10
CA VAL A 188 2.57 15.20 13.65
C VAL A 188 2.58 16.56 14.37
N PRO A 189 3.18 16.66 15.58
CA PRO A 189 3.36 17.94 16.26
C PRO A 189 4.09 18.97 15.38
N SER A 190 3.61 20.22 15.36
CA SER A 190 4.12 21.27 14.46
C SER A 190 5.64 21.47 14.55
N LEU A 191 6.21 21.46 15.75
CA LEU A 191 7.66 21.60 15.97
C LEU A 191 8.46 20.50 15.25
N VAL A 192 7.96 19.26 15.26
CA VAL A 192 8.62 18.12 14.61
C VAL A 192 8.42 18.20 13.11
N LEU A 193 7.22 18.60 12.66
CA LEU A 193 6.91 18.78 11.25
C LEU A 193 7.79 19.87 10.61
N ASP A 194 7.97 21.02 11.27
CA ASP A 194 8.76 22.14 10.75
C ASP A 194 10.26 21.79 10.67
N LYS A 195 10.79 21.07 11.68
CA LYS A 195 12.14 20.50 11.60
C LYS A 195 12.26 19.49 10.46
N GLY A 196 11.25 18.64 10.29
CA GLY A 196 11.19 17.65 9.23
C GLY A 196 11.22 18.29 7.84
N LYS A 197 10.49 19.39 7.64
CA LYS A 197 10.52 20.19 6.40
C LYS A 197 11.90 20.76 6.15
N ALA A 198 12.50 21.43 7.14
CA ALA A 198 13.84 21.99 6.98
C ALA A 198 14.88 20.93 6.57
N ILE A 199 14.80 19.72 7.13
CA ILE A 199 15.67 18.59 6.75
C ILE A 199 15.35 18.13 5.32
N ALA A 200 14.08 17.90 4.99
CA ALA A 200 13.67 17.44 3.66
C ALA A 200 14.05 18.45 2.55
N ASP A 201 13.89 19.75 2.81
CA ASP A 201 14.25 20.83 1.90
C ASP A 201 15.77 20.87 1.67
N ALA A 202 16.58 20.62 2.71
CA ALA A 202 18.03 20.54 2.56
C ALA A 202 18.47 19.40 1.63
N TYR A 203 17.83 18.22 1.73
CA TYR A 203 18.06 17.10 0.80
C TYR A 203 17.56 17.41 -0.62
N GLY A 204 16.45 18.14 -0.75
CA GLY A 204 15.93 18.59 -2.04
C GLY A 204 16.91 19.52 -2.74
N ASN A 205 17.41 20.55 -2.03
CA ASN A 205 18.29 21.57 -2.59
C ASN A 205 19.72 21.04 -2.85
N SER A 206 20.24 20.12 -2.04
CA SER A 206 21.56 19.52 -2.28
C SER A 206 21.63 18.75 -3.61
N SER A 207 20.48 18.30 -4.12
CA SER A 207 20.39 17.56 -5.38
C SER A 207 20.51 18.45 -6.63
N TYR A 208 20.39 19.78 -6.49
CA TYR A 208 20.48 20.76 -7.60
C TYR A 208 21.77 21.59 -7.59
N GLU A 209 22.52 21.63 -6.48
CA GLU A 209 23.79 22.39 -6.40
C GLU A 209 25.00 21.61 -6.94
N GLU A 210 24.84 20.35 -7.34
CA GLU A 210 25.90 19.61 -8.05
C GLU A 210 26.01 19.98 -9.54
N GLU A 211 25.03 20.68 -10.13
CA GLU A 211 25.02 20.97 -11.58
C GLU A 211 25.53 22.38 -11.96
N ASP A 212 25.81 23.25 -10.97
CA ASP A 212 26.31 24.62 -11.22
C ASP A 212 27.67 24.92 -10.56
N SER A 213 28.38 23.86 -10.14
CA SER A 213 29.82 23.97 -9.95
C SER A 213 30.50 23.80 -11.31
N LYS A 214 30.99 24.94 -11.84
CA LYS A 214 32.06 25.00 -12.85
C LYS A 214 33.05 23.84 -12.66
N PRO A 215 33.69 23.29 -13.72
CA PRO A 215 34.74 22.28 -13.56
C PRO A 215 35.91 22.86 -12.77
N GLY A 216 35.77 22.80 -11.45
CA GLY A 216 36.77 23.13 -10.46
C GLY A 216 37.73 21.97 -10.48
N GLU A 217 38.93 22.26 -10.96
CA GLU A 217 40.15 21.49 -10.86
C GLU A 217 40.06 20.32 -9.86
N LEU A 218 39.97 19.09 -10.39
CA LEU A 218 39.97 17.87 -9.59
C LEU A 218 41.12 17.87 -8.59
N ASP A 219 40.83 17.45 -7.37
CA ASP A 219 41.80 17.18 -6.29
C ASP A 219 43.03 16.44 -6.88
N PRO A 220 44.26 16.93 -6.65
CA PRO A 220 45.48 16.29 -7.17
C PRO A 220 45.58 14.79 -6.84
N ASP A 221 44.93 14.32 -5.79
CA ASP A 221 44.92 12.89 -5.44
C ASP A 221 43.96 12.05 -6.31
N LEU A 222 42.85 12.63 -6.80
CA LEU A 222 41.97 11.98 -7.78
C LEU A 222 42.64 11.89 -9.16
N LYS A 223 43.38 12.92 -9.57
CA LYS A 223 44.17 12.90 -10.82
C LYS A 223 45.24 11.80 -10.82
N LYS A 224 45.85 11.51 -9.67
CA LYS A 224 46.83 10.42 -9.54
C LYS A 224 46.19 9.04 -9.72
N LEU A 225 44.93 8.87 -9.30
CA LEU A 225 44.21 7.61 -9.43
C LEU A 225 43.78 7.34 -10.88
N GLU A 226 43.36 8.37 -11.61
CA GLU A 226 43.06 8.25 -13.05
C GLU A 226 44.31 7.90 -13.87
N ALA A 227 45.48 8.43 -13.48
CA ALA A 227 46.75 8.12 -14.14
C ALA A 227 47.27 6.69 -13.92
N ILE A 228 46.63 5.90 -13.03
CA ILE A 228 47.02 4.52 -12.69
C ILE A 228 46.05 3.49 -13.31
N LEU A 229 44.91 3.92 -13.87
CA LEU A 229 43.96 3.08 -14.61
C LEU A 229 44.27 3.05 -16.12
#